data_AF-A0A662GH18-F1
#
_entry.id   AF-A0A662GH18-F1
#
_cell.length_a   1.000
_cell.length_b   1.000
_cell.length_c   1.000
_cell.angle_alpha   90.00
_cell.angle_beta   90.00
_cell.angle_gamma   90.00
#
_symmetry.space_group_name_H-M   'P 1'
#
loop_
_entity.id
_entity.type
_entity.pdbx_description
1 polymer ?
#
loop_
_entity_poly.entity_id
_entity_poly.type
_entity_poly.pdbx_seq_one_letter_code
_entity_poly.pdbx_strand_id
1 'polypeptide(L)'
;MPIYVVVVKDGETILADFFSSIYFRRHYIGLLRYIRDNFGVEFPVFESILSGKRCTNPSELLNEIISLTLFLNRYEGKIPKAYFLAIMPRDYSDVVSLLLGGAASVAIPHGNSIIELEGGLGGLSMYRDGVKVKEYREGDEIEVKDMKFKVFTRTAYDAFGKPLKTLVLASIIAERSGGEILLSEELPPELSRRLPNM
;
A
#
# COMPACT_ATOMS: atom_id res chain seq x y z
N MET A 1 5.83 3.11 4.59
CA MET A 1 6.79 3.24 3.48
C MET A 1 6.26 2.46 2.28
N PRO A 2 6.66 2.80 1.04
CA PRO A 2 6.37 1.97 -0.12
C PRO A 2 6.75 0.52 0.15
N ILE A 3 5.99 -0.40 -0.44
CA ILE A 3 6.25 -1.82 -0.36
C ILE A 3 6.80 -2.26 -1.71
N TYR A 4 7.91 -2.97 -1.67
CA TYR A 4 8.55 -3.62 -2.80
C TYR A 4 8.32 -5.11 -2.71
N VAL A 5 8.20 -5.77 -3.87
CA VAL A 5 8.25 -7.22 -3.96
C VAL A 5 9.63 -7.63 -4.48
N VAL A 6 10.21 -8.65 -3.87
CA VAL A 6 11.49 -9.21 -4.27
C VAL A 6 11.32 -10.72 -4.41
N VAL A 7 11.81 -11.27 -5.52
CA VAL A 7 11.95 -12.71 -5.77
C VAL A 7 13.42 -13.06 -5.68
N VAL A 8 13.75 -14.04 -4.84
CA VAL A 8 15.12 -14.48 -4.57
C VAL A 8 15.27 -15.96 -4.87
N LYS A 9 16.38 -16.36 -5.48
CA LYS A 9 16.76 -17.76 -5.65
C LYS A 9 18.25 -17.91 -5.38
N ASP A 10 18.62 -18.90 -4.57
CA ASP A 10 20.02 -19.20 -4.25
C ASP A 10 20.81 -17.97 -3.74
N GLY A 11 20.11 -17.03 -3.08
CA GLY A 11 20.69 -15.79 -2.56
C GLY A 11 20.71 -14.62 -3.55
N GLU A 12 20.31 -14.83 -4.81
CA GLU A 12 20.30 -13.80 -5.85
C GLU A 12 18.90 -13.25 -6.12
N THR A 13 18.79 -11.94 -6.30
CA THR A 13 17.54 -11.29 -6.73
C THR A 13 17.25 -11.59 -8.20
N ILE A 14 16.14 -12.28 -8.47
CA ILE A 14 15.65 -12.54 -9.84
C ILE A 14 14.74 -11.40 -10.30
N LEU A 15 13.92 -10.87 -9.40
CA LEU A 15 12.98 -9.78 -9.67
C LEU A 15 12.92 -8.87 -8.46
N ALA A 16 12.95 -7.57 -8.72
CA ALA A 16 12.52 -6.55 -7.78
C ALA A 16 11.54 -5.63 -8.50
N ASP A 17 10.41 -5.31 -7.85
CA ASP A 17 9.43 -4.37 -8.39
C ASP A 17 8.65 -3.64 -7.28
N PHE A 18 7.96 -2.56 -7.67
CA PHE A 18 7.05 -1.84 -6.79
C PHE A 18 5.76 -2.64 -6.61
N PHE A 19 5.47 -3.03 -5.36
CA PHE A 19 4.19 -3.62 -5.01
C PHE A 19 3.14 -2.52 -4.74
N SER A 20 3.44 -1.59 -3.84
CA SER A 20 2.50 -0.53 -3.45
C SER A 20 3.21 0.74 -2.99
N SER A 21 2.97 1.87 -3.68
CA SER A 21 3.54 3.17 -3.32
C SER A 21 2.66 4.02 -2.41
N ILE A 22 1.33 3.87 -2.52
CA ILE A 22 0.33 4.69 -1.80
C ILE A 22 -0.03 4.05 -0.46
N TYR A 23 -0.30 2.74 -0.47
CA TYR A 23 -0.78 2.00 0.70
C TYR A 23 0.34 1.13 1.30
N PHE A 24 0.55 1.27 2.61
CA PHE A 24 1.54 0.51 3.39
C PHE A 24 0.99 -0.79 3.96
N ARG A 25 1.87 -1.65 4.50
CA ARG A 25 1.54 -2.99 5.03
C ARG A 25 0.33 -2.99 5.96
N ARG A 26 0.28 -2.06 6.91
CA ARG A 26 -0.82 -1.91 7.87
C ARG A 26 -2.20 -1.79 7.21
N HIS A 27 -2.28 -1.19 6.02
CA HIS A 27 -3.56 -1.02 5.32
C HIS A 27 -4.01 -2.32 4.65
N TYR A 28 -3.07 -3.13 4.13
CA TYR A 28 -3.39 -4.47 3.64
C TYR A 28 -3.80 -5.38 4.80
N ILE A 29 -3.08 -5.36 5.93
CA ILE A 29 -3.47 -6.11 7.14
C ILE A 29 -4.86 -5.66 7.62
N GLY A 30 -5.13 -4.35 7.63
CA GLY A 30 -6.44 -3.81 7.96
C GLY A 30 -7.55 -4.29 7.02
N LEU A 31 -7.27 -4.40 5.72
CA LEU A 31 -8.17 -4.99 4.73
C LEU A 31 -8.43 -6.47 5.00
N LEU A 32 -7.38 -7.28 5.21
CA LEU A 32 -7.53 -8.72 5.49
C LEU A 32 -8.33 -8.96 6.76
N ARG A 33 -8.04 -8.19 7.82
CA ARG A 33 -8.83 -8.21 9.06
C ARG A 33 -10.29 -7.85 8.81
N TYR A 34 -10.56 -6.78 8.07
CA TYR A 34 -11.94 -6.39 7.73
C TYR A 34 -12.67 -7.50 6.98
N ILE A 35 -12.02 -8.14 6.00
CA ILE A 35 -12.59 -9.24 5.23
C ILE A 35 -12.89 -10.44 6.14
N ARG A 36 -11.95 -10.83 6.99
CA ARG A 36 -12.14 -11.91 7.96
C ARG A 36 -13.32 -11.62 8.89
N ASP A 37 -13.34 -10.44 9.52
CA ASP A 37 -14.30 -10.11 10.56
C ASP A 37 -15.73 -9.92 10.01
N ASN A 38 -15.89 -9.51 8.74
CA ASN A 38 -17.19 -9.22 8.14
C ASN A 38 -17.69 -10.29 7.14
N PHE A 39 -16.80 -11.13 6.61
CA PHE A 39 -17.14 -12.14 5.59
C PHE A 39 -16.64 -13.55 5.91
N GLY A 40 -15.83 -13.74 6.96
CA GLY A 40 -15.30 -15.05 7.34
C GLY A 40 -14.32 -15.66 6.33
N VAL A 41 -13.68 -14.83 5.49
CA VAL A 41 -12.70 -15.26 4.49
C VAL A 41 -11.30 -14.85 4.94
N GLU A 42 -10.33 -15.75 4.78
CA GLU A 42 -8.95 -15.56 5.25
C GLU A 42 -7.94 -15.76 4.11
N PHE A 43 -6.79 -15.09 4.24
CA PHE A 43 -5.66 -15.14 3.30
C PHE A 43 -4.35 -15.28 4.10
N PRO A 44 -4.14 -16.42 4.78
CA PRO A 44 -3.05 -16.60 5.74
C PRO A 44 -1.65 -16.52 5.12
N VAL A 45 -1.44 -16.97 3.89
CA VAL A 45 -0.13 -16.88 3.22
C VAL A 45 0.19 -15.42 2.91
N PHE A 46 -0.80 -14.65 2.45
CA PHE A 46 -0.62 -13.22 2.21
C PHE A 46 -0.45 -12.43 3.52
N GLU A 47 -1.17 -12.77 4.58
CA GLU A 47 -0.97 -12.16 5.91
C GLU A 47 0.44 -12.44 6.47
N SER A 48 0.94 -13.66 6.24
CA SER A 48 2.28 -14.09 6.62
C SER A 48 3.39 -13.29 5.94
N ILE A 49 3.32 -13.08 4.62
CA ILE A 49 4.32 -12.28 3.88
C ILE A 49 4.23 -10.78 4.20
N LEU A 50 3.02 -10.26 4.46
CA LEU A 50 2.84 -8.89 4.97
C LEU A 50 3.50 -8.70 6.34
N SER A 51 3.55 -9.75 7.15
CA SER A 51 4.24 -9.77 8.46
C SER A 51 5.76 -9.95 8.36
N GLY A 52 6.33 -9.93 7.15
CA GLY A 52 7.76 -9.98 6.90
C GLY A 52 8.35 -11.38 6.72
N LYS A 53 7.52 -12.44 6.71
CA LYS A 53 7.99 -13.80 6.41
C LYS A 53 8.27 -13.97 4.92
N ARG A 54 9.19 -14.84 4.58
CA ARG A 54 9.42 -15.28 3.20
C ARG A 54 8.36 -16.30 2.79
N CYS A 55 7.84 -16.18 1.58
CA CYS A 55 6.96 -17.15 0.98
C CYS A 55 7.79 -18.17 0.18
N THR A 56 7.88 -19.38 0.71
CA THR A 56 8.58 -20.51 0.10
C THR A 56 7.67 -21.38 -0.78
N ASN A 57 6.35 -21.15 -0.75
CA ASN A 57 5.38 -21.79 -1.62
C ASN A 57 4.66 -20.74 -2.51
N PRO A 58 5.25 -20.32 -3.63
CA PRO A 58 4.67 -19.32 -4.53
C PRO A 58 3.27 -19.69 -5.07
N SER A 59 2.98 -20.98 -5.22
CA SER A 59 1.70 -21.46 -5.77
C SER A 59 0.53 -21.19 -4.83
N GLU A 60 0.73 -21.37 -3.53
CA GLU A 60 -0.28 -21.03 -2.51
C GLU A 60 -0.54 -19.51 -2.46
N LEU A 61 0.53 -18.71 -2.47
CA LEU A 61 0.39 -17.25 -2.52
C LEU A 61 -0.34 -16.81 -3.80
N LEU A 62 -0.01 -17.38 -4.95
CA LEU A 62 -0.69 -17.09 -6.22
C LEU A 62 -2.20 -17.32 -6.11
N ASN A 63 -2.61 -18.46 -5.57
CA ASN A 63 -4.03 -18.81 -5.40
C ASN A 63 -4.76 -17.86 -4.44
N GLU A 64 -4.14 -17.49 -3.32
CA GLU A 64 -4.70 -16.52 -2.39
C GLU A 64 -4.85 -15.14 -3.03
N ILE A 65 -3.84 -14.67 -3.76
CA ILE A 65 -3.83 -13.34 -4.36
C ILE A 65 -4.86 -13.23 -5.49
N ILE A 66 -5.03 -14.28 -6.30
CA ILE A 66 -6.11 -14.36 -7.29
C ILE A 66 -7.47 -14.34 -6.58
N SER A 67 -7.63 -15.15 -5.54
CA SER A 67 -8.88 -15.23 -4.77
C SER A 67 -9.25 -13.90 -4.13
N LEU A 68 -8.27 -13.20 -3.54
CA LEU A 68 -8.44 -11.86 -2.97
C LEU A 68 -8.81 -10.85 -4.07
N THR A 69 -8.14 -10.89 -5.22
CA THR A 69 -8.44 -9.98 -6.34
C THR A 69 -9.88 -10.14 -6.82
N LEU A 70 -10.34 -11.39 -7.00
CA LEU A 70 -11.71 -11.71 -7.39
C LEU A 70 -12.72 -11.33 -6.29
N PHE A 71 -12.35 -11.54 -5.02
CA PHE A 71 -13.16 -11.13 -3.88
C PHE A 71 -13.39 -9.61 -3.87
N LEU A 72 -12.31 -8.82 -3.97
CA LEU A 72 -12.39 -7.36 -3.99
C LEU A 72 -13.23 -6.84 -5.16
N ASN A 73 -13.13 -7.47 -6.33
CA ASN A 73 -13.94 -7.12 -7.50
C ASN A 73 -15.43 -7.43 -7.26
N ARG A 74 -15.74 -8.62 -6.72
CA ARG A 74 -17.12 -9.06 -6.45
C ARG A 74 -17.82 -8.23 -5.37
N TYR A 75 -17.09 -7.79 -4.36
CA TYR A 75 -17.61 -7.11 -3.18
C TYR A 75 -17.28 -5.61 -3.14
N GLU A 76 -16.92 -5.01 -4.26
CA GLU A 76 -16.45 -3.62 -4.36
C GLU A 76 -17.39 -2.59 -3.71
N GLY A 77 -18.71 -2.80 -3.82
CA GLY A 77 -19.73 -1.93 -3.18
C GLY A 77 -20.05 -2.24 -1.71
N LYS A 78 -19.50 -3.32 -1.14
CA LYS A 78 -19.71 -3.71 0.26
C LYS A 78 -18.49 -3.44 1.13
N ILE A 79 -17.31 -3.36 0.54
CA ILE A 79 -16.07 -3.04 1.26
C ILE A 79 -15.92 -1.52 1.31
N PRO A 80 -15.57 -0.91 2.46
CA PRO A 80 -15.37 0.52 2.57
C PRO A 80 -14.35 1.03 1.55
N LYS A 81 -14.53 2.27 1.11
CA LYS A 81 -13.53 2.93 0.25
C LYS A 81 -12.22 3.12 1.01
N ALA A 82 -11.12 3.17 0.26
CA ALA A 82 -9.80 3.48 0.80
C ALA A 82 -9.47 4.96 0.56
N TYR A 83 -9.10 5.65 1.64
CA TYR A 83 -8.76 7.07 1.66
C TYR A 83 -7.26 7.27 1.49
N PHE A 84 -6.88 8.28 0.71
CA PHE A 84 -5.50 8.69 0.52
C PHE A 84 -5.41 10.20 0.26
N LEU A 85 -4.21 10.75 0.38
CA LEU A 85 -3.94 12.18 0.24
C LEU A 85 -3.12 12.41 -1.03
N ALA A 86 -3.44 13.47 -1.76
CA ALA A 86 -2.48 14.07 -2.69
C ALA A 86 -2.03 15.43 -2.15
N ILE A 87 -0.72 15.69 -2.19
CA ILE A 87 -0.18 17.01 -1.92
C ILE A 87 -0.58 17.90 -3.10
N MET A 88 -1.23 19.02 -2.80
CA MET A 88 -1.53 20.01 -3.81
C MET A 88 -0.24 20.75 -4.17
N PRO A 89 0.15 20.70 -5.46
CA PRO A 89 1.40 21.29 -5.91
C PRO A 89 1.36 22.81 -5.75
N ARG A 90 2.46 23.41 -5.28
CA ARG A 90 2.62 24.87 -5.31
C ARG A 90 3.03 25.35 -6.70
N ASP A 91 3.72 24.50 -7.46
CA ASP A 91 4.14 24.72 -8.84
C ASP A 91 4.14 23.44 -9.71
N TYR A 92 4.48 23.55 -10.99
CA TYR A 92 4.44 22.43 -11.94
C TYR A 92 5.43 21.28 -11.62
N SER A 93 6.50 21.54 -10.86
CA SER A 93 7.45 20.49 -10.43
C SER A 93 6.86 19.56 -9.37
N ASP A 94 5.99 20.08 -8.49
CA ASP A 94 5.30 19.30 -7.47
C ASP A 94 4.26 18.31 -8.06
N VAL A 95 3.90 18.45 -9.33
CA VAL A 95 2.96 17.56 -10.06
C VAL A 95 3.51 16.13 -10.17
N VAL A 96 4.83 15.93 -10.07
CA VAL A 96 5.44 14.59 -10.13
C VAL A 96 5.03 13.73 -8.92
N SER A 97 4.84 14.32 -7.74
CA SER A 97 4.33 13.63 -6.55
C SER A 97 2.86 13.19 -6.70
N LEU A 98 2.08 13.93 -7.49
CA LEU A 98 0.73 13.57 -7.92
C LEU A 98 0.73 12.40 -8.90
N LEU A 99 1.69 12.37 -9.84
CA LEU A 99 1.85 11.27 -10.81
C LEU A 99 2.20 9.94 -10.13
N LEU A 100 2.91 9.96 -8.99
CA LEU A 100 3.19 8.77 -8.17
C LEU A 100 2.03 8.33 -7.26
N GLY A 101 0.91 9.06 -7.28
CA GLY A 101 -0.38 8.62 -6.76
C GLY A 101 -0.73 9.04 -5.33
N GLY A 102 0.08 9.88 -4.68
CA GLY A 102 -0.18 10.35 -3.32
C GLY A 102 0.25 9.36 -2.22
N ALA A 103 -0.24 9.58 -0.99
CA ALA A 103 0.12 8.77 0.18
C ALA A 103 -1.10 8.49 1.05
N ALA A 104 -1.25 7.25 1.52
CA ALA A 104 -2.29 6.90 2.48
C ALA A 104 -2.02 7.45 3.88
N SER A 105 -0.79 7.84 4.21
CA SER A 105 -0.49 8.55 5.46
C SER A 105 0.74 9.43 5.36
N VAL A 106 0.76 10.53 6.10
CA VAL A 106 1.84 11.53 6.13
C VAL A 106 2.08 11.99 7.57
N ALA A 107 3.33 12.06 8.01
CA ALA A 107 3.72 12.65 9.28
C ALA A 107 4.45 13.98 9.03
N ILE A 108 4.03 15.04 9.72
CA ILE A 108 4.48 16.42 9.49
C ILE A 108 5.03 16.98 10.82
N PRO A 109 6.33 17.33 10.89
CA PRO A 109 6.87 18.02 12.04
C PRO A 109 6.25 19.41 12.20
N HIS A 110 5.75 19.75 13.39
CA HIS A 110 5.14 21.04 13.72
C HIS A 110 5.66 21.58 15.07
N GLY A 111 6.77 22.32 15.02
CA GLY A 111 7.46 22.77 16.24
C GLY A 111 7.98 21.57 17.03
N ASN A 112 7.56 21.43 18.28
CA ASN A 112 7.86 20.27 19.13
C ASN A 112 6.81 19.14 19.04
N SER A 113 5.81 19.26 18.17
CA SER A 113 4.73 18.28 17.98
C SER A 113 4.81 17.62 16.61
N ILE A 114 4.21 16.43 16.47
CA ILE A 114 4.03 15.75 15.20
C ILE A 114 2.55 15.72 14.86
N ILE A 115 2.21 16.19 13.66
CA ILE A 115 0.87 16.06 13.09
C ILE A 115 0.89 14.89 12.12
N GLU A 116 0.02 13.91 12.33
CA GLU A 116 -0.11 12.75 11.45
C GLU A 116 -1.46 12.80 10.75
N LEU A 117 -1.45 12.63 9.43
CA LEU A 117 -2.65 12.38 8.64
C LEU A 117 -2.65 10.91 8.26
N GLU A 118 -3.63 10.15 8.73
CA GLU A 118 -3.76 8.72 8.44
C GLU A 118 -5.06 8.42 7.72
N GLY A 119 -4.94 8.01 6.46
CA GLY A 119 -5.99 7.38 5.65
C GLY A 119 -5.93 5.86 5.71
N GLY A 120 -6.44 5.21 4.66
CA GLY A 120 -6.63 3.77 4.60
C GLY A 120 -8.11 3.38 4.48
N LEU A 121 -8.43 2.15 4.84
CA LEU A 121 -9.78 1.61 4.67
C LEU A 121 -10.78 2.32 5.59
N GLY A 122 -11.84 2.89 5.02
CA GLY A 122 -13.01 3.40 5.74
C GLY A 122 -12.92 4.85 6.23
N GLY A 123 -11.75 5.47 6.31
CA GLY A 123 -11.68 6.87 6.71
C GLY A 123 -10.29 7.49 6.68
N LEU A 124 -10.26 8.81 6.93
CA LEU A 124 -9.05 9.60 7.10
C LEU A 124 -9.15 10.44 8.36
N SER A 125 -8.11 10.42 9.20
CA SER A 125 -8.05 11.14 10.47
C SER A 125 -6.75 11.90 10.62
N MET A 126 -6.80 13.03 11.33
CA MET A 126 -5.62 13.74 11.82
C MET A 126 -5.40 13.40 13.28
N TYR A 127 -4.15 13.16 13.62
CA TYR A 127 -3.65 12.97 14.97
C TYR A 127 -2.63 14.06 15.28
N ARG A 128 -2.61 14.51 16.54
CA ARG A 128 -1.56 15.37 17.08
C ARG A 128 -0.98 14.67 18.28
N ASP A 129 0.31 14.35 18.21
CA ASP A 129 1.04 13.63 19.26
C ASP A 129 0.31 12.34 19.69
N GLY A 130 -0.18 11.58 18.70
CA GLY A 130 -0.91 10.32 18.89
C GLY A 130 -2.39 10.46 19.26
N VAL A 131 -2.89 11.67 19.54
CA VAL A 131 -4.30 11.90 19.88
C VAL A 131 -5.09 12.28 18.63
N LYS A 132 -6.18 11.57 18.36
CA LYS A 132 -7.08 11.87 17.25
C LYS A 132 -7.76 13.22 17.49
N VAL A 133 -7.59 14.15 16.56
CA VAL A 133 -8.11 15.52 16.67
C VAL A 133 -9.21 15.84 15.66
N LYS A 134 -9.22 15.18 14.49
CA LYS A 134 -10.21 15.45 13.44
C LYS A 134 -10.38 14.28 12.48
N GLU A 135 -11.58 14.13 11.93
CA GLU A 135 -11.88 13.24 10.80
C GLU A 135 -12.15 14.07 9.54
N TYR A 136 -11.84 13.49 8.38
CA TYR A 136 -12.03 14.12 7.08
C TYR A 136 -12.85 13.25 6.14
N ARG A 137 -13.52 13.90 5.20
CA ARG A 137 -14.34 13.29 4.16
C ARG A 137 -13.67 13.42 2.80
N GLU A 138 -14.19 12.64 1.84
CA GLU A 138 -13.79 12.76 0.44
C GLU A 138 -13.99 14.19 -0.06
N GLY A 139 -12.97 14.76 -0.72
CA GLY A 139 -13.00 16.12 -1.25
C GLY A 139 -12.55 17.20 -0.27
N ASP A 140 -12.37 16.88 1.02
CA ASP A 140 -11.85 17.84 2.00
C ASP A 140 -10.43 18.31 1.62
N GLU A 141 -10.17 19.57 1.92
CA GLU A 141 -8.84 20.18 1.80
C GLU A 141 -8.26 20.40 3.19
N ILE A 142 -6.99 20.02 3.37
CA ILE A 142 -6.28 20.07 4.64
C ILE A 142 -5.09 20.99 4.46
N GLU A 143 -5.01 22.03 5.29
CA GLU A 143 -3.87 22.94 5.33
C GLU A 143 -3.10 22.70 6.63
N VAL A 144 -1.83 22.29 6.50
CA VAL A 144 -0.91 22.11 7.62
C VAL A 144 0.36 22.89 7.29
N LYS A 145 0.57 24.01 7.99
CA LYS A 145 1.61 25.00 7.68
C LYS A 145 1.43 25.53 6.25
N ASP A 146 2.44 25.33 5.41
CA ASP A 146 2.53 25.73 4.01
C ASP A 146 2.12 24.58 3.06
N MET A 147 1.83 23.38 3.59
CA MET A 147 1.37 22.24 2.80
C MET A 147 -0.15 22.22 2.72
N LYS A 148 -0.65 21.97 1.50
CA LYS A 148 -2.06 21.73 1.23
C LYS A 148 -2.24 20.31 0.73
N PHE A 149 -3.21 19.60 1.28
CA PHE A 149 -3.55 18.24 0.89
C PHE A 149 -5.00 18.20 0.47
N LYS A 150 -5.29 17.34 -0.51
CA LYS A 150 -6.66 17.01 -0.89
C LYS A 150 -6.95 15.55 -0.59
N VAL A 151 -8.10 15.30 0.04
CA VAL A 151 -8.55 13.97 0.43
C VAL A 151 -9.27 13.31 -0.74
N PHE A 152 -8.79 12.15 -1.15
CA PHE A 152 -9.38 11.35 -2.21
C PHE A 152 -9.77 9.97 -1.70
N THR A 153 -10.68 9.32 -2.43
CA THR A 153 -11.02 7.93 -2.19
C THR A 153 -10.87 7.08 -3.44
N ARG A 154 -10.63 5.79 -3.25
CA ARG A 154 -10.72 4.75 -4.27
C ARG A 154 -11.54 3.59 -3.74
N THR A 155 -12.11 2.79 -4.63
CA THR A 155 -12.69 1.51 -4.22
C THR A 155 -11.60 0.60 -3.66
N ALA A 156 -11.96 -0.39 -2.84
CA ALA A 156 -10.99 -1.34 -2.31
C ALA A 156 -10.27 -2.13 -3.42
N TYR A 157 -10.98 -2.45 -4.52
CA TYR A 157 -10.37 -3.08 -5.69
C TYR A 157 -9.32 -2.19 -6.36
N ASP A 158 -9.62 -0.90 -6.56
CA ASP A 158 -8.66 0.02 -7.17
C ASP A 158 -7.47 0.34 -6.27
N ALA A 159 -7.70 0.41 -4.96
CA ALA A 159 -6.67 0.72 -3.97
C ALA A 159 -5.72 -0.45 -3.73
N PHE A 160 -6.27 -1.65 -3.54
CA PHE A 160 -5.51 -2.82 -3.09
C PHE A 160 -5.38 -3.88 -4.17
N GLY A 161 -6.42 -4.12 -4.97
CA GLY A 161 -6.44 -5.15 -6.01
C GLY A 161 -5.53 -4.88 -7.21
N LYS A 162 -5.29 -3.62 -7.58
CA LYS A 162 -4.31 -3.27 -8.64
C LYS A 162 -2.87 -3.68 -8.25
N PRO A 163 -2.36 -3.28 -7.06
CA PRO A 163 -1.10 -3.78 -6.52
C PRO A 163 -0.92 -5.30 -6.52
N LEU A 164 -1.99 -6.06 -6.24
CA LEU A 164 -1.95 -7.53 -6.21
C LEU A 164 -1.46 -8.15 -7.52
N LYS A 165 -1.61 -7.46 -8.66
CA LYS A 165 -1.13 -7.93 -9.96
C LYS A 165 0.40 -8.10 -10.00
N THR A 166 1.14 -7.23 -9.31
CA THR A 166 2.59 -7.36 -9.19
C THR A 166 2.96 -8.62 -8.40
N LEU A 167 2.21 -8.93 -7.34
CA LEU A 167 2.39 -10.18 -6.57
C LEU A 167 2.03 -11.43 -7.39
N VAL A 168 1.01 -11.36 -8.24
CA VAL A 168 0.69 -12.46 -9.19
C VAL A 168 1.88 -12.73 -10.10
N LEU A 169 2.45 -11.69 -10.72
CA LEU A 169 3.61 -11.83 -11.59
C LEU A 169 4.83 -12.38 -10.83
N ALA A 170 5.13 -11.83 -9.65
CA ALA A 170 6.21 -12.31 -8.81
C ALA A 170 6.03 -13.78 -8.41
N SER A 171 4.79 -14.20 -8.13
CA SER A 171 4.48 -15.59 -7.78
C SER A 171 4.70 -16.56 -8.95
N ILE A 172 4.28 -16.18 -10.16
CA ILE A 172 4.53 -16.98 -11.37
C ILE A 172 6.04 -17.10 -11.66
N ILE A 173 6.79 -16.01 -11.51
CA ILE A 173 8.24 -16.01 -11.72
C ILE A 173 8.92 -16.91 -10.68
N ALA A 174 8.60 -16.73 -9.41
CA ALA A 174 9.15 -17.52 -8.30
C ALA A 174 8.85 -19.01 -8.47
N GLU A 175 7.61 -19.38 -8.83
CA GLU A 175 7.22 -20.77 -9.08
C GLU A 175 8.04 -21.39 -10.21
N ARG A 176 8.21 -20.68 -11.34
CA ARG A 176 9.00 -21.16 -12.48
C ARG A 176 10.48 -21.25 -12.21
N SER A 177 11.02 -20.34 -11.39
CA SER A 177 12.44 -20.32 -11.07
C SER A 177 12.82 -21.22 -9.89
N GLY A 178 11.86 -21.67 -9.09
CA GLY A 178 12.11 -22.28 -7.78
C GLY A 178 12.64 -21.25 -6.76
N GLY A 179 12.12 -20.02 -6.83
CA GLY A 179 12.49 -18.92 -5.94
C GLY A 179 11.50 -18.68 -4.81
N GLU A 180 11.90 -17.85 -3.86
CA GLU A 180 11.11 -17.37 -2.73
C GLU A 180 10.69 -15.93 -2.95
N ILE A 181 9.60 -15.51 -2.30
CA ILE A 181 9.08 -14.13 -2.41
C ILE A 181 9.14 -13.48 -1.04
N LEU A 182 9.56 -12.23 -0.99
CA LEU A 182 9.42 -11.38 0.19
C LEU A 182 8.90 -9.99 -0.18
N LEU A 183 8.30 -9.34 0.81
CA LEU A 183 7.97 -7.93 0.74
C LEU A 183 9.02 -7.13 1.54
N SER A 184 9.56 -6.09 0.92
CA SER A 184 10.52 -5.17 1.54
C SER A 184 9.91 -3.78 1.66
N GLU A 185 10.28 -3.05 2.71
CA GLU A 185 10.05 -1.60 2.81
C GLU A 185 11.33 -0.79 2.58
N GLU A 186 12.47 -1.47 2.47
CA GLU A 186 13.74 -0.91 2.01
C GLU A 186 13.82 -1.00 0.48
N LEU A 187 14.31 0.08 -0.15
CA LEU A 187 14.49 0.15 -1.60
C LEU A 187 15.49 -0.92 -2.06
N PRO A 188 15.07 -1.91 -2.87
CA PRO A 188 15.97 -2.90 -3.43
C PRO A 188 17.04 -2.23 -4.30
N PRO A 189 18.32 -2.63 -4.19
CA PRO A 189 19.40 -2.07 -5.00
C PRO A 189 19.12 -2.09 -6.52
N GLU A 190 18.41 -3.10 -6.99
CA GLU A 190 18.04 -3.30 -8.40
C GLU A 190 17.06 -2.24 -8.91
N LEU A 191 16.27 -1.62 -8.01
CA LEU A 191 15.33 -0.55 -8.34
C LEU A 191 15.96 0.84 -8.26
N SER A 192 17.10 1.00 -7.57
CA SER A 192 17.77 2.30 -7.43
C SER A 192 18.07 2.97 -8.78
N ARG A 193 18.43 2.17 -9.80
CA ARG A 193 18.74 2.64 -11.16
C ARG A 193 17.53 3.15 -11.94
N ARG A 194 16.31 2.83 -11.49
CA ARG A 194 15.05 3.23 -12.15
C ARG A 194 14.48 4.52 -11.59
N LEU A 195 14.99 4.98 -10.46
CA LEU A 195 14.60 6.25 -9.87
C LEU A 195 15.39 7.38 -10.56
N PRO A 196 14.78 8.56 -10.78
CA PRO A 196 15.54 9.73 -11.17
C PRO A 196 16.68 9.94 -10.16
N ASN A 197 17.85 10.37 -10.61
CA ASN A 197 18.91 10.79 -9.70
C ASN A 197 18.32 11.84 -8.75
N MET A 198 18.19 11.49 -7.46
CA MET A 198 17.73 12.38 -6.41
C MET A 198 18.90 13.21 -5.88
#